data_AF-A0A3C0YPA5-F1
#
_entry.id   AF-A0A3C0YPA5-F1
#
_cell.length_a   1.000
_cell.length_b   1.000
_cell.length_c   1.000
_cell.angle_alpha   90.00
_cell.angle_beta   90.00
_cell.angle_gamma   90.00
#
_symmetry.space_group_name_H-M   'P 1'
#
loop_
_entity.id
_entity.type
_entity.pdbx_description
1 polymer ?
#
loop_
_entity_poly.entity_id
_entity_poly.type
_entity_poly.pdbx_seq_one_letter_code
_entity_poly.pdbx_strand_id
1 'polypeptide(L)'
;MAKKNSATKLFVLDTNVLMHDPSSIFRFEEHDIYLPMVTLEELDNNKKGVSEVARNARQTSRNLEEIIGTNEESLEKGRSLGIKGNTHVTGKLFLQTTALPHDLPMLAGSKADNQILGIVSYLKNIHPDRQVILVSKDINIRIKARALGIAAEDYFNDKVLEDTEMLYTGITELPEDFWEKHSKDMESWQENGRMFYRLTGPMCPNFSVNEFIFYEFDKPFHAIVRKISGKTATLEIIKDFINGKHNIWGINARNREQNFALNLLMDPDIDFVTLLGQAGTGKTLLTLAAGLAQTLDKKIYNEIIMTRVTVPVGEDIGFLPGTEEEKMTPWMGALEDNLDVLNKTDEEAGEWGRAATQDLIRSR
;
A
#
# COMPACT_ATOMS: atom_id res chain seq x y z
N MET A 1 7.75 -35.65 16.47
CA MET A 1 8.71 -35.02 17.41
C MET A 1 8.41 -33.53 17.45
N ALA A 2 7.84 -33.04 18.56
CA ALA A 2 7.54 -31.62 18.73
C ALA A 2 8.86 -30.82 18.78
N LYS A 3 8.96 -29.78 17.95
CA LYS A 3 10.10 -28.84 17.98
C LYS A 3 10.20 -28.24 19.38
N LYS A 4 11.41 -28.28 19.93
CA LYS A 4 11.85 -27.55 21.14
C LYS A 4 11.34 -26.09 21.05
N ASN A 5 10.57 -25.63 22.04
CA ASN A 5 10.18 -24.21 22.19
C ASN A 5 11.43 -23.33 22.02
N SER A 6 11.50 -22.52 20.96
CA SER A 6 12.48 -21.43 20.91
C SER A 6 12.10 -20.44 22.01
N ALA A 7 13.05 -20.08 22.87
CA ALA A 7 12.83 -19.04 23.86
C ALA A 7 12.49 -17.72 23.13
N THR A 8 11.40 -17.06 23.52
CA THR A 8 10.97 -15.77 22.97
C THR A 8 12.08 -14.73 23.16
N LYS A 9 12.50 -14.03 22.10
CA LYS A 9 13.54 -12.99 22.17
C LYS A 9 12.95 -11.65 22.62
N LEU A 10 13.76 -10.77 23.20
CA LEU A 10 13.38 -9.39 23.54
C LEU A 10 14.10 -8.42 22.61
N PHE A 11 13.36 -7.73 21.77
CA PHE A 11 13.90 -6.72 20.86
C PHE A 11 13.74 -5.33 21.46
N VAL A 12 14.83 -4.60 21.58
CA VAL A 12 14.82 -3.20 21.98
C VAL A 12 14.90 -2.36 20.72
N LEU A 13 13.86 -1.56 20.45
CA LEU A 13 13.79 -0.77 19.23
C LEU A 13 14.35 0.62 19.44
N ASP A 14 15.13 1.07 18.46
CA ASP A 14 15.57 2.46 18.30
C ASP A 14 14.45 3.33 17.67
N THR A 15 14.43 4.62 17.97
CA THR A 15 13.45 5.59 17.46
C THR A 15 13.49 5.67 15.94
N ASN A 16 14.67 5.59 15.33
CA ASN A 16 14.82 5.64 13.87
C ASN A 16 14.05 4.50 13.19
N VAL A 17 13.96 3.33 13.81
CA VAL A 17 13.14 2.21 13.28
C VAL A 17 11.67 2.61 13.25
N LEU A 18 11.18 3.16 14.35
CA LEU A 18 9.79 3.60 14.54
C LEU A 18 9.40 4.80 13.66
N MET A 19 10.34 5.72 13.40
CA MET A 19 10.15 6.90 12.56
C MET A 19 10.19 6.58 11.06
N HIS A 20 10.92 5.54 10.66
CA HIS A 20 10.92 5.09 9.28
C HIS A 20 9.79 4.11 8.95
N ASP A 21 9.32 3.33 9.93
CA ASP A 21 8.27 2.33 9.72
C ASP A 21 7.33 2.25 10.94
N PRO A 22 6.12 2.83 10.85
CA PRO A 22 5.12 2.77 11.92
C PRO A 22 4.59 1.37 12.22
N SER A 23 4.74 0.44 11.28
CA SER A 23 4.29 -0.96 11.45
C SER A 23 5.35 -1.83 12.12
N SER A 24 6.56 -1.31 12.35
CA SER A 24 7.69 -2.06 12.92
C SER A 24 7.36 -2.80 14.21
N ILE A 25 6.51 -2.21 15.07
CA ILE A 25 6.08 -2.83 16.33
C ILE A 25 5.25 -4.13 16.15
N PHE A 26 4.78 -4.44 14.95
CA PHE A 26 3.99 -5.65 14.67
C PHE A 26 4.79 -6.74 13.97
N ARG A 27 6.07 -6.51 13.67
CA ARG A 27 6.86 -7.37 12.77
C ARG A 27 7.78 -8.38 13.47
N PHE A 28 7.61 -8.51 14.78
CA PHE A 28 8.42 -9.40 15.60
C PHE A 28 7.69 -10.71 15.94
N GLU A 29 6.55 -10.99 15.27
CA GLU A 29 5.80 -12.25 15.36
C GLU A 29 5.53 -12.71 16.81
N GLU A 30 6.19 -13.77 17.26
CA GLU A 30 6.06 -14.30 18.62
C GLU A 30 6.98 -13.64 19.66
N HIS A 31 7.84 -12.71 19.25
CA HIS A 31 8.85 -12.08 20.09
C HIS A 31 8.35 -10.78 20.73
N ASP A 32 8.91 -10.47 21.91
CA ASP A 32 8.53 -9.26 22.63
C ASP A 32 9.37 -8.07 22.23
N ILE A 33 8.78 -6.90 22.39
CA ILE A 33 9.35 -5.62 22.07
C ILE A 33 9.49 -4.81 23.35
N TYR A 34 10.61 -4.12 23.50
CA TYR A 34 10.85 -3.17 24.57
C TYR A 34 11.13 -1.79 24.00
N LEU A 35 10.40 -0.77 24.47
CA LEU A 35 10.62 0.62 24.10
C LEU A 35 11.24 1.40 25.26
N PRO A 36 12.47 1.92 25.09
CA PRO A 36 13.04 2.96 25.93
C PRO A 36 12.13 4.18 26.06
N MET A 37 12.14 4.88 27.19
CA MET A 37 11.40 6.15 27.30
C MET A 37 11.94 7.24 26.35
N VAL A 38 13.26 7.24 26.10
CA VAL A 38 13.89 8.17 25.15
C VAL A 38 13.31 8.04 23.74
N THR A 39 12.87 6.85 23.32
CA THR A 39 12.29 6.69 21.99
C THR A 39 10.89 7.30 21.89
N LEU A 40 10.12 7.30 22.99
CA LEU A 40 8.84 8.00 23.06
C LEU A 40 9.02 9.53 23.05
N GLU A 41 10.04 10.04 23.76
CA GLU A 41 10.39 11.47 23.75
C GLU A 41 10.80 11.94 22.34
N GLU A 42 11.64 11.16 21.65
CA GLU A 42 12.06 11.49 20.29
C GLU A 42 10.91 11.38 19.29
N LEU A 43 10.02 10.39 19.43
CA LEU A 43 8.80 10.33 18.63
C LEU A 43 7.96 11.59 18.82
N ASP A 44 7.78 12.08 20.05
CA ASP A 44 6.97 13.27 20.33
C ASP A 44 7.57 14.54 19.71
N ASN A 45 8.88 14.71 19.85
CA ASN A 45 9.61 15.83 19.26
C ASN A 45 9.52 15.85 17.73
N ASN A 46 9.44 14.68 17.09
CA ASN A 46 9.41 14.54 15.64
C ASN A 46 7.98 14.53 15.03
N LYS A 47 6.90 14.69 15.81
CA LYS A 47 5.51 14.74 15.28
C LYS A 47 5.16 16.02 14.51
N LYS A 48 6.00 17.06 14.58
CA LYS A 48 5.69 18.39 14.04
C LYS A 48 6.08 18.49 12.56
N GLY A 49 5.19 19.08 11.75
CA GLY A 49 5.42 19.33 10.33
C GLY A 49 4.70 18.37 9.39
N VAL A 50 5.04 18.47 8.11
CA VAL A 50 4.40 17.73 7.00
C VAL A 50 5.30 16.67 6.37
N SER A 51 6.50 16.46 6.92
CA SER A 51 7.44 15.45 6.41
C SER A 51 6.91 14.03 6.62
N GLU A 52 7.41 13.09 5.82
CA GLU A 52 7.10 11.66 5.97
C GLU A 52 7.49 11.14 7.36
N VAL A 53 8.65 11.56 7.87
CA VAL A 53 9.11 11.26 9.24
C VAL A 53 8.09 11.73 10.28
N ALA A 54 7.55 12.94 10.14
CA ALA A 54 6.53 13.47 11.06
C ALA A 54 5.17 12.78 10.93
N ARG A 55 4.80 12.34 9.72
CA ARG A 55 3.62 11.50 9.49
C ARG A 55 3.79 10.15 10.18
N ASN A 56 4.94 9.51 10.00
CA ASN A 56 5.25 8.21 10.57
C ASN A 56 5.30 8.26 12.10
N ALA A 57 5.97 9.25 12.70
CA ALA A 57 6.00 9.44 14.14
C ALA A 57 4.59 9.58 14.76
N ARG A 58 3.68 10.31 14.08
CA ARG A 58 2.27 10.40 14.46
C ARG A 58 1.57 9.05 14.37
N GLN A 59 1.77 8.30 13.29
CA GLN A 59 1.14 6.99 13.12
C GLN A 59 1.64 5.98 14.15
N THR A 60 2.95 5.91 14.41
CA THR A 60 3.52 5.07 15.47
C THR A 60 2.91 5.39 16.82
N SER A 61 2.76 6.68 17.14
CA SER A 61 2.17 7.09 18.42
C SER A 61 0.71 6.69 18.56
N ARG A 62 -0.08 6.74 17.48
CA ARG A 62 -1.47 6.23 17.48
C ARG A 62 -1.51 4.72 17.69
N ASN A 63 -0.64 3.97 17.02
CA ASN A 63 -0.56 2.52 17.19
C ASN A 63 -0.18 2.18 18.65
N LEU A 64 0.78 2.90 19.24
CA LEU A 64 1.15 2.73 20.66
C LEU A 64 -0.01 3.07 21.60
N GLU A 65 -0.75 4.14 21.34
CA GLU A 65 -1.94 4.52 22.12
C GLU A 65 -3.02 3.43 22.07
N GLU A 66 -3.22 2.81 20.91
CA GLU A 66 -4.16 1.69 20.75
C GLU A 66 -3.71 0.44 21.55
N ILE A 67 -2.42 0.12 21.54
CA ILE A 67 -1.85 -0.99 22.32
C ILE A 67 -1.99 -0.73 23.83
N ILE A 68 -1.69 0.50 24.26
CA ILE A 68 -1.69 0.87 25.68
C ILE A 68 -3.12 1.04 26.21
N GLY A 69 -4.04 1.54 25.39
CA GLY A 69 -5.43 1.81 25.75
C GLY A 69 -6.31 0.57 25.91
N THR A 70 -5.82 -0.62 25.58
CA THR A 70 -6.57 -1.88 25.69
C THR A 70 -6.23 -2.63 26.99
N ASN A 71 -7.22 -2.82 27.88
CA ASN A 71 -7.21 -3.56 29.18
C ASN A 71 -6.54 -2.88 30.41
N GLU A 72 -6.86 -3.37 31.61
CA GLU A 72 -6.35 -2.89 32.93
C GLU A 72 -5.04 -3.59 33.40
N GLU A 73 -4.35 -4.36 32.57
CA GLU A 73 -3.10 -5.02 33.00
C GLU A 73 -1.99 -4.00 33.30
N SER A 74 -1.12 -4.28 34.28
CA SER A 74 -0.03 -3.35 34.61
C SER A 74 0.94 -3.23 33.44
N LEU A 75 1.37 -1.99 33.12
CA LEU A 75 2.32 -1.71 32.03
C LEU A 75 3.64 -2.49 32.17
N GLU A 76 4.00 -2.86 33.41
CA GLU A 76 5.16 -3.69 33.74
C GLU A 76 5.07 -5.13 33.21
N LYS A 77 3.87 -5.68 33.05
CA LYS A 77 3.66 -7.06 32.53
C LYS A 77 3.64 -7.13 31.00
N GLY A 78 3.80 -5.98 30.35
CA GLY A 78 3.71 -5.81 28.90
C GLY A 78 2.29 -5.89 28.38
N ARG A 79 2.04 -5.26 27.23
CA ARG A 79 0.74 -5.25 26.54
C ARG A 79 0.79 -6.14 25.31
N SER A 80 -0.29 -6.84 25.00
CA SER A 80 -0.36 -7.67 23.79
C SER A 80 -0.19 -6.80 22.54
N LEU A 81 0.68 -7.21 21.61
CA LEU A 81 0.81 -6.57 20.30
C LEU A 81 -0.34 -6.94 19.35
N GLY A 82 -1.02 -8.06 19.60
CA GLY A 82 -2.19 -8.49 18.83
C GLY A 82 -3.40 -7.62 19.12
N ILE A 83 -3.60 -6.58 18.31
CA ILE A 83 -4.80 -5.74 18.29
C ILE A 83 -5.72 -6.16 17.13
N LYS A 84 -7.00 -5.79 17.21
CA LYS A 84 -8.06 -6.03 16.21
C LYS A 84 -7.53 -6.08 14.77
N GLY A 85 -7.47 -7.29 14.21
CA GLY A 85 -7.03 -7.54 12.82
C GLY A 85 -5.70 -8.30 12.69
N ASN A 86 -4.77 -8.13 13.64
CA ASN A 86 -3.46 -8.80 13.62
C ASN A 86 -3.40 -9.99 14.58
N THR A 87 -4.10 -11.08 14.24
CA THR A 87 -4.11 -12.31 15.07
C THR A 87 -2.84 -13.14 14.97
N HIS A 88 -1.93 -12.82 14.05
CA HIS A 88 -0.67 -13.54 13.85
C HIS A 88 0.47 -13.08 14.77
N VAL A 89 0.35 -11.90 15.38
CA VAL A 89 1.35 -11.35 16.30
C VAL A 89 0.98 -11.75 17.73
N THR A 90 1.82 -12.55 18.38
CA THR A 90 1.56 -13.06 19.74
C THR A 90 2.50 -12.48 20.80
N GLY A 91 3.49 -11.68 20.40
CA GLY A 91 4.41 -11.00 21.30
C GLY A 91 3.77 -9.87 22.12
N LYS A 92 4.53 -9.36 23.09
CA LYS A 92 4.13 -8.25 23.97
C LYS A 92 5.03 -7.02 23.80
N LEU A 93 4.44 -5.85 23.99
CA LEU A 93 5.08 -4.55 24.11
C LEU A 93 5.36 -4.23 25.59
N PHE A 94 6.63 -4.01 25.92
CA PHE A 94 7.09 -3.51 27.20
C PHE A 94 7.57 -2.05 27.04
N LEU A 95 7.27 -1.23 28.04
CA LEU A 95 7.76 0.14 28.13
C LEU A 95 8.71 0.24 29.31
N GLN A 96 9.71 1.13 29.20
CA GLN A 96 10.56 1.43 30.33
C GLN A 96 9.78 2.14 31.45
N THR A 97 9.58 1.45 32.58
CA THR A 97 8.90 2.00 33.77
C THR A 97 9.85 2.36 34.91
N THR A 98 11.11 1.91 34.86
CA THR A 98 12.11 2.13 35.90
C THR A 98 13.23 3.05 35.45
N ALA A 99 13.67 3.93 36.35
CA ALA A 99 14.89 4.70 36.17
C ALA A 99 16.10 3.76 36.23
N LEU A 100 17.07 3.97 35.33
CA LEU A 100 18.28 3.16 35.27
C LEU A 100 19.35 3.68 36.22
N PRO A 101 19.95 2.82 37.04
CA PRO A 101 21.12 3.16 37.82
C PRO A 101 22.39 2.81 37.02
N HIS A 102 22.82 3.64 36.07
CA HIS A 102 24.24 3.83 35.66
C HIS A 102 24.37 4.56 34.32
N ASP A 103 25.38 5.44 34.25
CA ASP A 103 25.97 5.90 33.01
C ASP A 103 26.88 4.80 32.45
N LEU A 104 26.66 4.39 31.20
CA LEU A 104 27.70 3.67 30.46
C LEU A 104 28.96 4.56 30.42
N PRO A 105 30.18 3.99 30.41
CA PRO A 105 31.39 4.78 30.15
C PRO A 105 31.15 5.53 28.84
N MET A 106 31.10 6.87 28.91
CA MET A 106 30.67 7.70 27.79
C MET A 106 31.58 7.45 26.59
N LEU A 107 31.11 6.63 25.66
CA LEU A 107 31.64 6.57 24.31
C LEU A 107 31.18 7.84 23.59
N ALA A 108 32.06 8.45 22.81
CA ALA A 108 31.74 9.67 22.05
C ALA A 108 30.47 9.45 21.19
N GLY A 109 29.51 10.39 21.24
CA GLY A 109 28.27 10.33 20.45
C GLY A 109 27.04 10.97 21.11
N SER A 110 25.86 10.69 20.54
CA SER A 110 24.59 11.25 20.99
C SER A 110 24.22 10.75 22.40
N LYS A 111 23.56 11.61 23.20
CA LYS A 111 23.10 11.26 24.54
C LYS A 111 22.01 10.17 24.49
N ALA A 112 21.16 10.18 23.47
CA ALA A 112 20.07 9.23 23.28
C ALA A 112 20.60 7.82 22.96
N ASP A 113 21.56 7.68 22.04
CA ASP A 113 22.16 6.39 21.70
C ASP A 113 22.74 5.71 22.94
N ASN A 114 23.46 6.49 23.75
CA ASN A 114 24.10 5.99 24.97
C ASN A 114 23.06 5.56 26.01
N GLN A 115 21.91 6.25 26.10
CA GLN A 115 20.81 5.83 26.97
C GLN A 115 20.18 4.52 26.49
N ILE A 116 19.92 4.38 25.18
CA ILE A 116 19.37 3.15 24.59
C ILE A 116 20.33 1.97 24.86
N LEU A 117 21.63 2.14 24.60
CA LEU A 117 22.63 1.11 24.89
C LEU A 117 22.67 0.72 26.38
N GLY A 118 22.51 1.70 27.27
CA GLY A 118 22.47 1.47 28.71
C GLY A 118 21.28 0.61 29.12
N ILE A 119 20.10 0.90 28.56
CA ILE A 119 18.89 0.11 28.75
C ILE A 119 19.10 -1.32 28.26
N VAL A 120 19.63 -1.52 27.06
CA VAL A 120 19.84 -2.86 26.48
C VAL A 120 20.80 -3.68 27.35
N SER A 121 21.88 -3.05 27.83
CA SER A 121 22.86 -3.70 28.72
C SER A 121 22.22 -4.12 30.05
N TYR A 122 21.40 -3.26 30.65
CA TYR A 122 20.65 -3.57 31.86
C TYR A 122 19.66 -4.71 31.66
N LEU A 123 18.86 -4.65 30.59
CA LEU A 123 17.90 -5.71 30.24
C LEU A 123 18.58 -7.06 30.05
N LYS A 124 19.76 -7.07 29.42
CA LYS A 124 20.59 -8.28 29.26
C LYS A 124 21.01 -8.87 30.60
N ASN A 125 21.32 -8.03 31.60
CA ASN A 125 21.74 -8.49 32.93
C ASN A 125 20.58 -9.04 33.77
N ILE A 126 19.38 -8.43 33.69
CA ILE A 126 18.21 -8.89 34.45
C ILE A 126 17.48 -10.07 33.79
N HIS A 127 17.72 -10.32 32.50
CA HIS A 127 17.16 -11.44 31.75
C HIS A 127 18.25 -12.36 31.18
N PRO A 128 19.01 -13.09 32.03
CA PRO A 128 20.11 -13.95 31.58
C PRO A 128 19.64 -15.14 30.72
N ASP A 129 18.39 -15.58 30.90
CA ASP A 129 17.80 -16.70 30.17
C ASP A 129 17.17 -16.30 28.83
N ARG A 130 17.26 -15.02 28.46
CA ARG A 130 16.62 -14.45 27.27
C ARG A 130 17.61 -13.67 26.42
N GLN A 131 17.55 -13.85 25.10
CA GLN A 131 18.31 -12.98 24.21
C GLN A 131 17.67 -11.59 24.15
N VAL A 132 18.46 -10.58 24.52
CA VAL A 132 18.13 -9.17 24.34
C VAL A 132 18.91 -8.62 23.16
N ILE A 133 18.20 -8.09 22.17
CA ILE A 133 18.76 -7.68 20.88
C ILE A 133 18.36 -6.24 20.60
N LEU A 134 19.33 -5.38 20.30
CA LEU A 134 19.07 -4.02 19.81
C LEU A 134 18.74 -4.07 18.32
N VAL A 135 17.65 -3.40 17.92
CA VAL A 135 17.27 -3.22 16.52
C VAL A 135 17.37 -1.74 16.18
N SER A 136 18.24 -1.40 15.24
CA SER A 136 18.44 -0.02 14.78
C SER A 136 18.78 0.00 13.31
N LYS A 137 18.40 1.08 12.60
CA LYS A 137 18.85 1.37 11.23
C LYS A 137 20.21 2.07 11.18
N ASP A 138 20.68 2.65 12.29
CA ASP A 138 21.96 3.35 12.32
C ASP A 138 23.12 2.37 12.57
N ILE A 139 24.01 2.29 11.59
CA ILE A 139 25.23 1.46 11.66
C ILE A 139 26.11 1.85 12.86
N ASN A 140 26.17 3.12 13.25
CA ASN A 140 27.01 3.60 14.34
C ASN A 140 26.54 3.06 15.68
N ILE A 141 25.23 3.09 15.94
CA ILE A 141 24.66 2.54 17.17
C ILE A 141 24.90 1.03 17.23
N ARG A 142 24.74 0.31 16.11
CA ARG A 142 25.01 -1.13 16.03
C ARG A 142 26.49 -1.47 16.25
N ILE A 143 27.42 -0.68 15.73
CA ILE A 143 28.86 -0.85 15.97
C ILE A 143 29.17 -0.67 17.47
N LYS A 144 28.64 0.39 18.09
CA LYS A 144 28.78 0.63 19.54
C LYS A 144 28.22 -0.51 20.37
N ALA A 145 27.03 -1.00 20.04
CA ALA A 145 26.40 -2.14 20.70
C ALA A 145 27.31 -3.38 20.64
N ARG A 146 27.83 -3.72 19.46
CA ARG A 146 28.74 -4.87 19.30
C ARG A 146 30.03 -4.69 20.09
N ALA A 147 30.60 -3.48 20.14
CA ALA A 147 31.77 -3.17 20.95
C ALA A 147 31.51 -3.37 22.46
N LEU A 148 30.27 -3.15 22.92
CA LEU A 148 29.83 -3.40 24.30
C LEU A 148 29.35 -4.85 24.54
N GLY A 149 29.50 -5.75 23.57
CA GLY A 149 29.02 -7.14 23.67
C GLY A 149 27.49 -7.28 23.67
N ILE A 150 26.78 -6.26 23.18
CA ILE A 150 25.33 -6.27 22.99
C ILE A 150 25.03 -6.84 21.60
N ALA A 151 24.08 -7.77 21.51
CA ALA A 151 23.60 -8.26 20.23
C ALA A 151 22.84 -7.14 19.51
N ALA A 152 23.20 -6.85 18.26
CA ALA A 152 22.57 -5.78 17.49
C ALA A 152 22.35 -6.22 16.04
N GLU A 153 21.11 -6.03 15.59
CA GLU A 153 20.60 -6.37 14.27
C GLU A 153 20.20 -5.11 13.52
N ASP A 154 20.40 -5.13 12.19
CA ASP A 154 19.84 -4.09 11.34
C ASP A 154 18.34 -4.31 11.19
N TYR A 155 17.58 -3.22 11.15
CA TYR A 155 16.18 -3.32 10.78
C TYR A 155 16.08 -3.45 9.25
N PHE A 156 16.18 -4.68 8.77
CA PHE A 156 15.90 -5.00 7.38
C PHE A 156 14.39 -4.96 7.14
N ASN A 157 13.93 -3.88 6.53
CA ASN A 157 12.62 -3.82 5.88
C ASN A 157 12.68 -4.42 4.47
N ASP A 158 13.58 -5.38 4.21
CA ASP A 158 13.64 -6.09 2.91
C ASP A 158 12.43 -7.01 2.71
N LYS A 159 11.62 -7.17 3.76
CA LYS A 159 10.19 -7.36 3.63
C LYS A 159 9.51 -6.04 3.91
N VAL A 160 9.46 -5.16 2.91
CA VAL A 160 8.20 -4.49 2.61
C VAL A 160 7.26 -5.67 2.56
N LEU A 161 6.54 -5.92 3.66
CA LEU A 161 5.43 -6.85 3.60
C LEU A 161 4.70 -6.45 2.34
N GLU A 162 4.33 -7.46 1.58
CA GLU A 162 3.43 -7.38 0.46
C GLU A 162 2.09 -6.83 1.01
N ASP A 163 2.07 -5.61 1.56
CA ASP A 163 0.92 -4.90 2.09
C ASP A 163 -0.04 -4.65 0.94
N THR A 164 0.43 -4.70 -0.32
CA THR A 164 -0.41 -4.80 -1.51
C THR A 164 -1.35 -6.00 -1.50
N GLU A 165 -0.99 -7.13 -0.85
CA GLU A 165 -1.87 -8.29 -0.66
C GLU A 165 -2.88 -8.06 0.46
N MET A 166 -2.59 -7.19 1.42
CA MET A 166 -3.54 -6.75 2.45
C MET A 166 -4.45 -5.61 1.98
N LEU A 167 -4.07 -4.88 0.93
CA LEU A 167 -4.93 -3.89 0.31
C LEU A 167 -6.11 -4.59 -0.35
N TYR A 168 -7.29 -3.98 -0.22
CA TYR A 168 -8.48 -4.41 -0.92
C TYR A 168 -8.20 -4.49 -2.42
N THR A 169 -8.31 -5.69 -2.97
CA THR A 169 -7.93 -6.00 -4.36
C THR A 169 -8.97 -5.55 -5.37
N GLY A 170 -10.19 -5.24 -4.92
CA GLY A 170 -11.32 -4.91 -5.79
C GLY A 170 -11.89 -6.09 -6.56
N ILE A 171 -11.46 -7.33 -6.26
CA ILE A 171 -11.88 -8.55 -6.96
C ILE A 171 -12.23 -9.66 -5.98
N THR A 172 -13.28 -10.42 -6.28
CA THR A 172 -13.66 -11.63 -5.55
C THR A 172 -13.92 -12.79 -6.52
N GLU A 173 -13.27 -13.92 -6.26
CA GLU A 173 -13.53 -15.17 -6.99
C GLU A 173 -14.78 -15.87 -6.41
N LEU A 174 -15.68 -16.29 -7.28
CA LEU A 174 -16.88 -17.02 -6.90
C LEU A 174 -16.55 -18.52 -6.76
N PRO A 175 -17.14 -19.23 -5.79
CA PRO A 175 -16.88 -20.64 -5.56
C PRO A 175 -17.38 -21.50 -6.73
N GLU A 176 -16.79 -22.69 -6.92
CA GLU A 176 -17.13 -23.63 -8.00
C GLU A 176 -18.64 -23.98 -8.04
N ASP A 177 -19.26 -24.10 -6.87
CA ASP A 177 -20.68 -24.40 -6.68
C ASP A 177 -21.63 -23.19 -6.84
N PHE A 178 -21.11 -22.04 -7.28
CA PHE A 178 -21.87 -20.79 -7.45
C PHE A 178 -23.11 -20.99 -8.33
N TRP A 179 -22.94 -21.57 -9.52
CA TRP A 179 -24.06 -21.78 -10.44
C TRP A 179 -25.06 -22.80 -9.89
N GLU A 180 -24.62 -23.84 -9.20
CA GLU A 180 -25.51 -24.84 -8.61
C GLU A 180 -26.40 -24.25 -7.52
N LYS A 181 -25.83 -23.39 -6.67
CA LYS A 181 -26.54 -22.76 -5.55
C LYS A 181 -27.45 -21.62 -5.95
N HIS A 182 -27.10 -20.87 -7.00
CA HIS A 182 -27.74 -19.59 -7.30
C HIS A 182 -28.52 -19.55 -8.61
N SER A 183 -28.28 -20.46 -9.57
CA SER A 183 -28.90 -20.40 -10.91
C SER A 183 -30.44 -20.40 -10.92
N LYS A 184 -31.08 -21.05 -9.94
CA LYS A 184 -32.55 -21.20 -9.91
C LYS A 184 -33.28 -19.92 -9.54
N ASP A 185 -32.69 -19.11 -8.67
CA ASP A 185 -33.30 -17.89 -8.12
C ASP A 185 -32.67 -16.61 -8.70
N MET A 186 -31.73 -16.74 -9.64
CA MET A 186 -31.03 -15.60 -10.22
C MET A 186 -31.84 -14.97 -11.34
N GLU A 187 -32.38 -13.79 -11.09
CA GLU A 187 -33.05 -12.98 -12.12
C GLU A 187 -32.00 -12.33 -13.03
N SER A 188 -32.30 -12.24 -14.32
CA SER A 188 -31.48 -11.49 -15.28
C SER A 188 -32.36 -10.55 -16.12
N TRP A 189 -31.84 -9.38 -16.45
CA TRP A 189 -32.53 -8.41 -17.31
C TRP A 189 -31.53 -7.58 -18.10
N GLN A 190 -32.04 -6.86 -19.09
CA GLN A 190 -31.25 -5.91 -19.89
C GLN A 190 -31.80 -4.51 -19.69
N GLU A 191 -30.92 -3.54 -19.45
CA GLU A 191 -31.27 -2.13 -19.29
C GLU A 191 -30.21 -1.28 -19.98
N ASN A 192 -30.62 -0.38 -20.87
CA ASN A 192 -29.72 0.48 -21.66
C ASN A 192 -28.60 -0.28 -22.39
N GLY A 193 -28.91 -1.48 -22.89
CA GLY A 193 -27.94 -2.35 -23.58
C GLY A 193 -26.97 -3.10 -22.66
N ARG A 194 -27.02 -2.86 -21.35
CA ARG A 194 -26.21 -3.55 -20.33
C ARG A 194 -26.99 -4.73 -19.76
N MET A 195 -26.29 -5.83 -19.50
CA MET A 195 -26.87 -7.04 -18.94
C MET A 195 -26.67 -7.07 -17.43
N PHE A 196 -27.75 -7.29 -16.67
CA PHE A 196 -27.72 -7.32 -15.22
C PHE A 196 -28.24 -8.65 -14.68
N TYR A 197 -27.74 -8.99 -13.49
CA TYR A 197 -28.15 -10.14 -12.72
C TYR A 197 -28.47 -9.73 -11.29
N ARG A 198 -29.46 -10.38 -10.67
CA ARG A 198 -29.78 -10.23 -9.25
C ARG A 198 -29.34 -11.47 -8.52
N LEU A 199 -28.26 -11.35 -7.75
CA LEU A 199 -27.81 -12.40 -6.85
C LEU A 199 -28.47 -12.23 -5.49
N THR A 200 -29.01 -13.31 -4.94
CA THR A 200 -29.50 -13.37 -3.56
C THR A 200 -28.72 -14.43 -2.79
N GLY A 201 -28.13 -14.06 -1.65
CA GLY A 201 -27.33 -14.99 -0.87
C GLY A 201 -26.66 -14.38 0.37
N PRO A 202 -26.12 -15.23 1.25
CA PRO A 202 -25.41 -14.79 2.46
C PRO A 202 -24.08 -14.09 2.16
N MET A 203 -23.54 -14.21 0.95
CA MET A 203 -22.31 -13.53 0.53
C MET A 203 -22.52 -12.09 0.05
N CYS A 204 -23.71 -11.74 -0.43
CA CYS A 204 -24.02 -10.40 -0.97
C CYS A 204 -23.72 -9.24 0.01
N PRO A 205 -23.97 -9.36 1.34
CA PRO A 205 -23.61 -8.31 2.29
C PRO A 205 -22.11 -8.05 2.42
N ASN A 206 -21.26 -9.00 2.00
CA ASN A 206 -19.80 -8.88 2.10
C ASN A 206 -19.16 -8.25 0.87
N PHE A 207 -19.93 -8.03 -0.20
CA PHE A 207 -19.42 -7.33 -1.37
C PHE A 207 -19.31 -5.84 -1.11
N SER A 208 -18.53 -5.18 -1.97
CA SER A 208 -18.47 -3.72 -2.08
C SER A 208 -19.01 -3.26 -3.42
N VAL A 209 -19.52 -2.03 -3.48
CA VAL A 209 -19.90 -1.40 -4.76
C VAL A 209 -18.62 -1.19 -5.59
N ASN A 210 -18.72 -1.43 -6.89
CA ASN A 210 -17.63 -1.45 -7.87
C ASN A 210 -16.60 -2.56 -7.68
N GLU A 211 -16.88 -3.54 -6.82
CA GLU A 211 -16.12 -4.79 -6.76
C GLU A 211 -16.38 -5.64 -8.00
N PHE A 212 -15.33 -6.20 -8.58
CA PHE A 212 -15.48 -7.23 -9.61
C PHE A 212 -15.66 -8.59 -8.97
N ILE A 213 -16.62 -9.35 -9.49
CA ILE A 213 -16.77 -10.76 -9.19
C ILE A 213 -16.48 -11.56 -10.44
N PHE A 214 -15.80 -12.68 -10.27
CA PHE A 214 -15.41 -13.51 -11.39
C PHE A 214 -15.50 -14.99 -11.06
N TYR A 215 -15.77 -15.79 -12.09
CA TYR A 215 -15.84 -17.24 -12.04
C TYR A 215 -15.17 -17.78 -13.29
N GLU A 216 -14.19 -18.68 -13.15
CA GLU A 216 -13.33 -19.17 -14.25
C GLU A 216 -13.49 -20.67 -14.54
N PHE A 217 -14.43 -21.36 -13.91
CA PHE A 217 -14.66 -22.78 -14.16
C PHE A 217 -15.43 -22.99 -15.47
N ASP A 218 -16.42 -23.87 -15.49
CA ASP A 218 -17.07 -24.36 -16.71
C ASP A 218 -17.88 -23.30 -17.49
N LYS A 219 -18.35 -22.24 -16.82
CA LYS A 219 -19.04 -21.11 -17.46
C LYS A 219 -18.46 -19.78 -17.00
N PRO A 220 -17.43 -19.25 -17.69
CA PRO A 220 -16.80 -17.99 -17.31
C PRO A 220 -17.82 -16.87 -17.15
N PHE A 221 -17.73 -16.17 -16.03
CA PHE A 221 -18.65 -15.09 -15.68
C PHE A 221 -17.89 -13.99 -14.98
N HIS A 222 -17.85 -12.81 -15.59
CA HIS A 222 -17.23 -11.61 -15.01
C HIS A 222 -18.27 -10.51 -14.90
N ALA A 223 -18.43 -9.95 -13.71
CA ALA A 223 -19.39 -8.90 -13.44
C ALA A 223 -18.84 -7.89 -12.44
N ILE A 224 -19.45 -6.71 -12.38
CA ILE A 224 -19.18 -5.66 -11.40
C ILE A 224 -20.41 -5.44 -10.53
N VAL A 225 -20.21 -5.30 -9.21
CA VAL A 225 -21.28 -5.07 -8.24
C VAL A 225 -21.73 -3.61 -8.32
N ARG A 226 -22.99 -3.36 -8.67
CA ARG A 226 -23.54 -2.01 -8.80
C ARG A 226 -24.36 -1.55 -7.60
N LYS A 227 -25.02 -2.48 -6.95
CA LYS A 227 -25.88 -2.17 -5.80
C LYS A 227 -25.95 -3.35 -4.85
N ILE A 228 -25.99 -3.05 -3.56
CA ILE A 228 -26.18 -4.03 -2.49
C ILE A 228 -27.39 -3.60 -1.67
N SER A 229 -28.27 -4.53 -1.32
CA SER A 229 -29.49 -4.28 -0.55
C SER A 229 -29.76 -5.47 0.37
N GLY A 230 -29.13 -5.45 1.55
CA GLY A 230 -29.19 -6.58 2.48
C GLY A 230 -28.55 -7.82 1.86
N LYS A 231 -29.34 -8.88 1.65
CA LYS A 231 -28.88 -10.15 1.07
C LYS A 231 -28.97 -10.22 -0.45
N THR A 232 -29.26 -9.10 -1.12
CA THR A 232 -29.32 -9.03 -2.58
C THR A 232 -28.24 -8.11 -3.13
N ALA A 233 -27.65 -8.50 -4.26
CA ALA A 233 -26.70 -7.69 -5.01
C ALA A 233 -27.12 -7.62 -6.48
N THR A 234 -27.06 -6.43 -7.07
CA THR A 234 -27.20 -6.22 -8.51
C THR A 234 -25.83 -6.24 -9.15
N LEU A 235 -25.63 -7.14 -10.09
CA LEU A 235 -24.40 -7.39 -10.81
C LEU A 235 -24.59 -6.94 -12.25
N GLU A 236 -23.63 -6.21 -12.81
CA GLU A 236 -23.59 -5.85 -14.23
C GLU A 236 -22.51 -6.67 -14.93
N ILE A 237 -22.83 -7.30 -16.05
CA ILE A 237 -21.82 -7.96 -16.89
C ILE A 237 -20.88 -6.90 -17.44
N ILE A 238 -19.57 -7.12 -17.24
CA ILE A 238 -18.55 -6.19 -17.70
C ILE A 238 -18.42 -6.24 -19.24
N LYS A 239 -17.94 -5.15 -19.81
CA LYS A 239 -17.57 -5.12 -21.22
C LYS A 239 -16.25 -5.84 -21.44
N ASP A 240 -16.16 -6.62 -22.50
CA ASP A 240 -14.94 -7.34 -22.87
C ASP A 240 -14.02 -6.46 -23.74
N PHE A 241 -13.05 -5.80 -23.12
CA PHE A 241 -11.99 -5.02 -23.77
C PHE A 241 -10.81 -5.86 -24.27
N ILE A 242 -10.82 -7.18 -24.04
CA ILE A 242 -9.84 -8.10 -24.64
C ILE A 242 -10.17 -8.26 -26.13
N ASN A 243 -11.46 -8.28 -26.47
CA ASN A 243 -11.93 -8.32 -27.85
C ASN A 243 -11.49 -7.09 -28.65
N GLY A 244 -10.84 -7.31 -29.79
CA GLY A 244 -10.37 -6.29 -30.74
C GLY A 244 -11.41 -5.22 -31.09
N LYS A 245 -12.69 -5.60 -31.18
CA LYS A 245 -13.80 -4.70 -31.53
C LYS A 245 -14.14 -3.65 -30.46
N HIS A 246 -13.67 -3.87 -29.24
CA HIS A 246 -13.96 -3.01 -28.10
C HIS A 246 -12.73 -2.22 -27.66
N ASN A 247 -11.67 -2.16 -28.46
CA ASN A 247 -10.46 -1.40 -28.15
C ASN A 247 -10.79 0.06 -27.80
N ILE A 248 -9.96 0.64 -26.92
CA ILE A 248 -10.05 2.04 -26.52
C ILE A 248 -8.79 2.72 -27.03
N TRP A 249 -8.95 3.66 -27.95
CA TRP A 249 -7.84 4.40 -28.55
C TRP A 249 -6.74 3.47 -29.11
N GLY A 250 -7.15 2.39 -29.77
CA GLY A 250 -6.23 1.38 -30.32
C GLY A 250 -5.62 0.41 -29.30
N ILE A 251 -6.02 0.49 -28.02
CA ILE A 251 -5.53 -0.39 -26.95
C ILE A 251 -6.57 -1.44 -26.55
N ASN A 252 -6.11 -2.69 -26.50
CA ASN A 252 -6.85 -3.84 -25.97
C ASN A 252 -6.32 -4.26 -24.61
N ALA A 253 -7.22 -4.73 -23.73
CA ALA A 253 -6.82 -5.42 -22.52
C ALA A 253 -6.10 -6.73 -22.88
N ARG A 254 -4.96 -7.00 -22.23
CA ARG A 254 -4.18 -8.22 -22.46
C ARG A 254 -4.55 -9.37 -21.53
N ASN A 255 -5.18 -9.04 -20.40
CA ASN A 255 -5.60 -9.98 -19.38
C ASN A 255 -6.84 -9.45 -18.66
N ARG A 256 -7.37 -10.26 -17.75
CA ARG A 256 -8.57 -9.98 -16.97
C ARG A 256 -8.42 -8.71 -16.11
N GLU A 257 -7.26 -8.52 -15.49
CA GLU A 257 -7.00 -7.37 -14.62
C GLU A 257 -7.01 -6.05 -15.40
N GLN A 258 -6.42 -6.01 -16.60
CA GLN A 258 -6.51 -4.86 -17.49
C GLN A 258 -7.94 -4.65 -18.02
N ASN A 259 -8.68 -5.73 -18.28
CA ASN A 259 -10.07 -5.66 -18.69
C ASN A 259 -10.93 -5.00 -17.59
N PHE A 260 -10.73 -5.41 -16.34
CA PHE A 260 -11.39 -4.83 -15.17
C PHE A 260 -11.00 -3.36 -14.99
N ALA A 261 -9.71 -3.03 -15.11
CA ALA A 261 -9.25 -1.64 -15.04
C ALA A 261 -9.91 -0.75 -16.10
N LEU A 262 -10.02 -1.20 -17.35
CA LEU A 262 -10.72 -0.45 -18.41
C LEU A 262 -12.22 -0.30 -18.13
N ASN A 263 -12.87 -1.30 -17.53
CA ASN A 263 -14.27 -1.17 -17.13
C ASN A 263 -14.46 -0.08 -16.06
N LEU A 264 -13.55 0.04 -15.09
CA LEU A 264 -13.60 1.15 -14.12
C LEU A 264 -13.28 2.50 -14.79
N LEU A 265 -12.21 2.57 -15.57
CA LEU A 265 -11.74 3.82 -16.17
C LEU A 265 -12.71 4.41 -17.19
N MET A 266 -13.46 3.57 -17.91
CA MET A 266 -14.42 3.99 -18.94
C MET A 266 -15.82 4.27 -18.42
N ASP A 267 -16.04 4.13 -17.10
CA ASP A 267 -17.31 4.36 -16.46
C ASP A 267 -17.40 5.77 -15.84
N PRO A 268 -18.18 6.69 -16.44
CA PRO A 268 -18.30 8.05 -15.95
C PRO A 268 -19.03 8.16 -14.60
N ASP A 269 -19.69 7.09 -14.13
CA ASP A 269 -20.36 7.08 -12.83
C ASP A 269 -19.36 6.84 -11.66
N ILE A 270 -18.07 6.62 -11.96
CA ILE A 270 -17.01 6.39 -10.97
C ILE A 270 -16.07 7.59 -10.94
N ASP A 271 -16.22 8.45 -9.91
CA ASP A 271 -15.44 9.69 -9.78
C ASP A 271 -13.94 9.46 -9.51
N PHE A 272 -13.59 8.35 -8.86
CA PHE A 272 -12.24 8.09 -8.39
C PHE A 272 -11.85 6.62 -8.56
N VAL A 273 -10.77 6.39 -9.31
CA VAL A 273 -10.22 5.06 -9.58
C VAL A 273 -8.78 4.99 -9.08
N THR A 274 -8.49 4.01 -8.23
CA THR A 274 -7.12 3.69 -7.79
C THR A 274 -6.66 2.42 -8.50
N LEU A 275 -5.52 2.49 -9.20
CA LEU A 275 -4.92 1.33 -9.87
C LEU A 275 -3.58 0.98 -9.22
N LEU A 276 -3.50 -0.23 -8.70
CA LEU A 276 -2.30 -0.83 -8.13
C LEU A 276 -1.82 -1.97 -9.02
N GLY A 277 -0.52 -2.20 -9.06
CA GLY A 277 0.07 -3.29 -9.84
C GLY A 277 1.55 -3.09 -10.10
N GLN A 278 2.23 -4.17 -10.48
CA GLN A 278 3.68 -4.17 -10.74
C GLN A 278 4.08 -3.14 -11.81
N ALA A 279 5.35 -2.73 -11.81
CA ALA A 279 5.89 -1.88 -12.86
C ALA A 279 5.72 -2.54 -14.24
N GLY A 280 5.40 -1.76 -15.28
CA GLY A 280 5.22 -2.26 -16.65
C GLY A 280 3.85 -2.91 -16.95
N THR A 281 2.93 -2.98 -15.99
CA THR A 281 1.58 -3.57 -16.18
C THR A 281 0.60 -2.71 -17.01
N GLY A 282 1.03 -1.55 -17.51
CA GLY A 282 0.22 -0.70 -18.39
C GLY A 282 -0.74 0.27 -17.71
N LYS A 283 -0.67 0.45 -16.38
CA LYS A 283 -1.57 1.37 -15.62
C LYS A 283 -1.69 2.75 -16.27
N THR A 284 -0.56 3.44 -16.47
CA THR A 284 -0.52 4.77 -17.08
C THR A 284 -1.05 4.76 -18.52
N LEU A 285 -0.67 3.77 -19.32
CA LEU A 285 -1.12 3.63 -20.71
C LEU A 285 -2.65 3.49 -20.80
N LEU A 286 -3.25 2.62 -19.99
CA LEU A 286 -4.70 2.41 -19.97
C LEU A 286 -5.45 3.66 -19.48
N THR A 287 -4.93 4.35 -18.45
CA THR A 287 -5.50 5.60 -17.96
C THR A 287 -5.48 6.69 -19.03
N LEU A 288 -4.38 6.82 -19.77
CA LEU A 288 -4.27 7.78 -20.87
C LEU A 288 -5.21 7.45 -22.03
N ALA A 289 -5.25 6.18 -22.46
CA ALA A 289 -6.18 5.73 -23.50
C ALA A 289 -7.64 6.03 -23.12
N ALA A 290 -8.03 5.72 -21.89
CA ALA A 290 -9.38 5.99 -21.38
C ALA A 290 -9.68 7.50 -21.27
N GLY A 291 -8.71 8.29 -20.81
CA GLY A 291 -8.84 9.75 -20.72
C GLY A 291 -9.00 10.40 -22.08
N LEU A 292 -8.16 10.04 -23.06
CA LEU A 292 -8.24 10.52 -24.44
C LEU A 292 -9.56 10.12 -25.09
N ALA A 293 -9.97 8.86 -24.99
CA ALA A 293 -11.25 8.42 -25.55
C ALA A 293 -12.45 9.18 -24.94
N GLN A 294 -12.44 9.45 -23.63
CA GLN A 294 -13.54 10.19 -23.01
C GLN A 294 -13.52 11.69 -23.31
N THR A 295 -12.36 12.27 -23.59
CA THR A 295 -12.20 13.71 -23.85
C THR A 295 -12.35 14.05 -25.34
N LEU A 296 -11.70 13.28 -26.22
CA LEU A 296 -11.63 13.55 -27.65
C LEU A 296 -12.73 12.84 -28.45
N ASP A 297 -12.94 11.53 -28.22
CA ASP A 297 -13.96 10.77 -28.97
C ASP A 297 -15.36 11.05 -28.43
N LYS A 298 -15.56 10.79 -27.13
CA LYS A 298 -16.88 10.88 -26.50
C LYS A 298 -17.24 12.30 -26.06
N LYS A 299 -16.25 13.19 -25.91
CA LYS A 299 -16.44 14.59 -25.46
C LYS A 299 -17.24 14.71 -24.17
N ILE A 300 -17.01 13.79 -23.23
CA ILE A 300 -17.61 13.79 -21.90
C ILE A 300 -16.87 14.78 -20.99
N TYR A 301 -15.56 14.92 -21.20
CA TYR A 301 -14.69 15.84 -20.47
C TYR A 301 -14.08 16.87 -21.41
N ASN A 302 -13.72 18.03 -20.85
CA ASN A 302 -13.13 19.13 -21.62
C ASN A 302 -11.60 19.12 -21.62
N GLU A 303 -10.97 18.56 -20.59
CA GLU A 303 -9.52 18.66 -20.39
C GLU A 303 -9.02 17.49 -19.54
N ILE A 304 -7.77 17.07 -19.79
CA ILE A 304 -7.06 16.04 -19.02
C ILE A 304 -5.97 16.73 -18.23
N ILE A 305 -6.04 16.64 -16.90
CA ILE A 305 -5.01 17.16 -16.00
C ILE A 305 -4.17 16.00 -15.49
N MET A 306 -2.86 16.06 -15.72
CA MET A 306 -1.92 15.11 -15.16
C MET A 306 -1.12 15.76 -14.04
N THR A 307 -0.93 15.03 -12.95
CA THR A 307 -0.06 15.44 -11.85
C THR A 307 0.95 14.34 -11.57
N ARG A 308 2.23 14.71 -11.46
CA ARG A 308 3.32 13.81 -11.08
C ARG A 308 4.08 14.43 -9.92
N VAL A 309 4.36 13.62 -8.89
CA VAL A 309 5.26 14.05 -7.81
C VAL A 309 6.67 14.11 -8.36
N THR A 310 7.29 15.29 -8.27
CA THR A 310 8.70 15.48 -8.59
C THR A 310 9.53 14.97 -7.41
N VAL A 311 10.18 13.82 -7.58
CA VAL A 311 11.09 13.25 -6.57
C VAL A 311 12.52 13.47 -7.09
N PRO A 312 13.20 14.57 -6.77
CA PRO A 312 14.48 14.90 -7.40
C PRO A 312 15.51 13.77 -7.18
N VAL A 313 16.10 13.28 -8.27
CA VAL A 313 17.26 12.39 -8.23
C VAL A 313 18.50 13.28 -8.38
N GLY A 314 18.90 13.96 -7.30
CA GLY A 314 20.02 14.90 -7.30
C GLY A 314 19.63 16.29 -6.80
N GLU A 315 20.13 17.34 -7.46
CA GLU A 315 19.83 18.73 -7.11
C GLU A 315 18.36 19.10 -7.39
N ASP A 316 17.84 20.04 -6.60
CA ASP A 316 16.46 20.52 -6.71
C ASP A 316 16.23 21.20 -8.07
N ILE A 317 15.01 21.10 -8.61
CA ILE A 317 14.66 21.53 -9.99
C ILE A 317 15.05 22.99 -10.27
N GLY A 318 15.09 23.81 -9.22
CA GLY A 318 15.53 25.21 -9.28
C GLY A 318 16.95 25.42 -9.84
N PHE A 319 17.85 24.43 -9.74
CA PHE A 319 19.25 24.56 -10.13
C PHE A 319 19.59 24.08 -11.54
N LEU A 320 18.69 23.35 -12.22
CA LEU A 320 18.91 22.93 -13.61
C LEU A 320 18.86 24.15 -14.56
N PRO A 321 19.82 24.32 -15.48
CA PRO A 321 19.75 25.37 -16.51
C PRO A 321 18.67 25.02 -17.53
N GLY A 322 17.95 26.04 -18.05
CA GLY A 322 16.90 25.88 -19.07
C GLY A 322 15.56 26.52 -18.68
N THR A 323 14.58 26.43 -19.58
CA THR A 323 13.19 26.85 -19.33
C THR A 323 12.49 25.90 -18.33
N GLU A 324 11.35 26.31 -17.78
CA GLU A 324 10.54 25.43 -16.91
C GLU A 324 10.20 24.10 -17.59
N GLU A 325 9.87 24.17 -18.88
CA GLU A 325 9.54 23.01 -19.71
C GLU A 325 10.74 22.06 -19.90
N GLU A 326 11.92 22.59 -20.22
CA GLU A 326 13.16 21.82 -20.38
C GLU A 326 13.58 21.11 -19.08
N LYS A 327 13.29 21.73 -17.93
CA LYS A 327 13.54 21.13 -16.60
C LYS A 327 12.57 19.99 -16.28
N MET A 328 11.36 20.03 -16.84
CA MET A 328 10.33 19.01 -16.64
C MET A 328 10.43 17.86 -17.65
N THR A 329 11.08 18.04 -18.80
CA THR A 329 11.22 17.03 -19.86
C THR A 329 11.65 15.64 -19.35
N PRO A 330 12.68 15.49 -18.47
CA PRO A 330 13.07 14.16 -17.97
C PRO A 330 11.95 13.44 -17.20
N TRP A 331 11.05 14.20 -16.59
CA TRP A 331 9.89 13.71 -15.83
C TRP A 331 8.68 13.43 -16.72
N MET A 332 8.68 13.92 -17.95
CA MET A 332 7.57 13.73 -18.90
C MET A 332 7.86 12.66 -19.95
N GLY A 333 9.11 12.24 -20.15
CA GLY A 333 9.46 11.26 -21.20
C GLY A 333 8.63 9.97 -21.18
N ALA A 334 8.38 9.38 -20.02
CA ALA A 334 7.54 8.18 -19.92
C ALA A 334 6.07 8.43 -20.30
N LEU A 335 5.57 9.66 -20.16
CA LEU A 335 4.25 10.05 -20.64
C LEU A 335 4.27 10.20 -22.16
N GLU A 336 5.26 10.94 -22.68
CA GLU A 336 5.43 11.15 -24.12
C GLU A 336 5.54 9.83 -24.88
N ASP A 337 6.31 8.87 -24.34
CA ASP A 337 6.41 7.51 -24.89
C ASP A 337 5.05 6.81 -24.98
N ASN A 338 4.19 6.96 -23.96
CA ASN A 338 2.85 6.37 -23.98
C ASN A 338 1.94 7.08 -25.00
N LEU A 339 2.02 8.41 -25.11
CA LEU A 339 1.27 9.17 -26.11
C LEU A 339 1.70 8.79 -27.53
N ASP A 340 3.00 8.58 -27.76
CA ASP A 340 3.51 8.11 -29.04
C ASP A 340 3.00 6.70 -29.40
N VAL A 341 2.90 5.80 -28.42
CA VAL A 341 2.29 4.48 -28.63
C VAL A 341 0.83 4.61 -29.04
N LEU A 342 0.06 5.44 -28.34
CA LEU A 342 -1.36 5.69 -28.61
C LEU A 342 -1.60 6.34 -29.97
N ASN A 343 -0.70 7.21 -30.41
CA ASN A 343 -0.75 7.86 -31.73
C ASN A 343 -0.38 6.91 -32.88
N LYS A 344 0.50 5.93 -32.64
CA LYS A 344 0.89 4.94 -33.65
C LYS A 344 -0.21 3.93 -33.93
N THR A 345 -1.01 3.57 -32.95
CA THR A 345 -2.13 2.63 -33.11
C THR A 345 -3.32 3.22 -33.88
N ASP A 346 -3.38 4.54 -34.04
CA ASP A 346 -4.43 5.26 -34.77
C ASP A 346 -4.10 5.36 -36.28
N GLU A 347 -3.65 4.26 -36.89
CA GLU A 347 -3.35 4.18 -38.34
C GLU A 347 -4.59 4.25 -39.23
N GLU A 348 -5.78 4.00 -38.68
CA GLU A 348 -7.05 4.12 -39.41
C GLU A 348 -7.60 5.56 -39.44
N ALA A 349 -7.20 6.42 -38.51
CA ALA A 349 -7.46 7.86 -38.57
C ALA A 349 -6.38 8.53 -39.43
N GLY A 350 -6.68 8.73 -40.72
CA GLY A 350 -5.72 9.27 -41.71
C GLY A 350 -4.96 10.52 -41.28
N GLU A 351 -3.88 10.87 -42.00
CA GLU A 351 -2.86 11.88 -41.67
C GLU A 351 -3.36 13.22 -41.08
N TRP A 352 -4.59 13.63 -41.41
CA TRP A 352 -5.21 14.85 -40.89
C TRP A 352 -5.65 14.75 -39.41
N GLY A 353 -6.09 13.57 -38.95
CA GLY A 353 -6.44 13.33 -37.54
C GLY A 353 -5.21 13.32 -36.62
N ARG A 354 -4.07 12.86 -37.14
CA ARG A 354 -2.77 12.89 -36.45
C ARG A 354 -2.27 14.31 -36.23
N ALA A 355 -2.31 15.15 -37.25
CA ALA A 355 -1.88 16.55 -37.14
C ALA A 355 -2.76 17.34 -36.16
N ALA A 356 -4.08 17.16 -36.22
CA ALA A 356 -5.01 17.83 -35.30
C ALA A 356 -4.83 17.38 -33.85
N THR A 357 -4.57 16.08 -33.61
CA THR A 357 -4.34 15.55 -32.26
C THR A 357 -2.98 15.98 -31.70
N GLN A 358 -1.93 15.99 -32.53
CA GLN A 358 -0.62 16.52 -32.15
C GLN A 358 -0.67 18.02 -31.85
N ASP A 359 -1.40 18.80 -32.66
CA ASP A 359 -1.61 20.22 -32.40
C ASP A 359 -2.44 20.42 -31.13
N LEU A 360 -3.51 19.65 -30.88
CA LEU A 360 -4.32 19.75 -29.66
C LEU A 360 -3.57 19.41 -28.38
N ILE A 361 -2.66 18.42 -28.42
CA ILE A 361 -1.84 18.03 -27.26
C ILE A 361 -0.72 19.04 -27.00
N ARG A 362 -0.18 19.68 -28.05
CA ARG A 362 0.96 20.62 -27.93
C ARG A 362 0.58 22.10 -27.88
N SER A 363 -0.64 22.48 -28.26
CA SER A 363 -1.06 23.89 -28.37
C SER A 363 -1.75 24.46 -27.13
N ARG A 364 -1.62 23.83 -25.95
CA ARG A 364 -2.13 24.37 -24.69
C ARG A 364 -1.10 24.38 -23.58
#